data_AF-A0A1F5HQY2-F1
#
_entry.id   AF-A0A1F5HQY2-F1
#
_cell.length_a   1.000
_cell.length_b   1.000
_cell.length_c   1.000
_cell.angle_alpha   90.00
_cell.angle_beta   90.00
_cell.angle_gamma   90.00
#
_symmetry.space_group_name_H-M   'P 1'
#
loop_
_entity.id
_entity.type
_entity.pdbx_description
1 polymer ?
#
loop_
_entity_poly.entity_id
_entity_poly.type
_entity_poly.pdbx_seq_one_letter_code
_entity_poly.pdbx_strand_id
1 'polypeptide(L)'
;MTLILSVFAVFSILELGVLVQFYLQKAKNLNFSFSRLFALGLGTICIIFYISGFLQIHLSRALVMTAAFTFSLPFFLDARLKNQALRNIDLYIQGLRKSPKIFLIIFTAFLVVLFMLTFSKAIWGYDAYERWLAKGRTFWVDGGISRENAKIYDPADDHNLWPFAISWLYYVNGDSEEIWVRIIPFIAFLAIIFEFKKHLNIKNWDIKKYSWILILMFTPFLWQTILKENYSGNADIFISLFFLLSIGAIIRKELLFSALFLGFAAFTKNDALPALIAFIALLPIFTRNLIAKSDLKLAFTIALSFLFANLFLKYYYQLGSRYLNQDFSQIISQKPIFKYNLYTAHAFREQFRQIQIWGLGWWIIGLFYVIKIKSLIINRLLLFAIVLIVIQILGYFLVFYVSKEDQASQIATSISRILLQIYPSGLLIAYYLISKGDRQKTNG
;
A
#
# COMPACT_ATOMS: atom_id res chain seq x y z
N MET A 1 27.50 16.60 -5.17
CA MET A 1 26.66 16.11 -6.30
C MET A 1 25.64 15.06 -5.86
N THR A 2 25.99 14.16 -4.94
CA THR A 2 25.13 13.06 -4.43
C THR A 2 23.83 13.52 -3.76
N LEU A 3 23.86 14.51 -2.85
CA LEU A 3 22.66 14.97 -2.15
C LEU A 3 21.58 15.54 -3.09
N ILE A 4 21.96 16.31 -4.11
CA ILE A 4 21.02 16.90 -5.07
C ILE A 4 20.32 15.81 -5.88
N LEU A 5 21.08 14.81 -6.34
CA LEU A 5 20.53 13.66 -7.08
C LEU A 5 19.64 12.80 -6.19
N SER A 6 20.02 12.60 -4.93
CA SER A 6 19.22 11.89 -3.93
C SER A 6 17.87 12.57 -3.68
N VAL A 7 17.87 13.90 -3.55
CA VAL A 7 16.66 14.71 -3.42
C VAL A 7 15.81 14.59 -4.68
N PHE A 8 16.41 14.76 -5.85
CA PHE A 8 15.73 14.63 -7.14
C PHE A 8 15.10 13.24 -7.34
N ALA A 9 15.79 12.17 -6.92
CA ALA A 9 15.30 10.79 -7.00
C ALA A 9 13.96 10.62 -6.28
N VAL A 10 13.87 11.11 -5.04
CA VAL A 10 12.62 11.05 -4.26
C VAL A 10 11.54 11.95 -4.87
N PHE A 11 11.90 13.15 -5.34
CA PHE A 11 10.96 14.06 -5.98
C PHE A 11 10.38 13.52 -7.29
N SER A 12 11.16 12.78 -8.08
CA SER A 12 10.71 12.20 -9.35
C SER A 12 9.53 11.23 -9.16
N ILE A 13 9.47 10.51 -8.03
CA ILE A 13 8.33 9.66 -7.68
C ILE A 13 7.07 10.53 -7.47
N LEU A 14 7.20 11.63 -6.73
CA LEU A 14 6.08 12.54 -6.46
C LEU A 14 5.61 13.24 -7.74
N GLU A 15 6.53 13.68 -8.60
CA GLU A 15 6.23 14.33 -9.88
C GLU A 15 5.40 13.43 -10.79
N LEU A 16 5.78 12.16 -10.94
CA LEU A 16 5.00 11.15 -11.65
C LEU A 16 3.59 11.03 -11.08
N GLY A 17 3.47 11.01 -9.76
CA GLY A 17 2.19 10.99 -9.07
C GLY A 17 1.30 12.20 -9.40
N VAL A 18 1.89 13.40 -9.46
CA VAL A 18 1.15 14.63 -9.79
C VAL A 18 0.71 14.61 -11.25
N LEU A 19 1.57 14.16 -12.16
CA LEU A 19 1.26 14.05 -13.59
C LEU A 19 0.08 13.10 -13.82
N VAL A 20 0.11 11.92 -13.21
CA VAL A 20 -1.00 10.95 -13.30
C VAL A 20 -2.28 11.54 -12.72
N GLN A 21 -2.21 12.17 -11.54
CA GLN A 21 -3.38 12.81 -10.96
C GLN A 21 -3.96 13.92 -11.85
N PHE A 22 -3.10 14.73 -12.48
CA PHE A 22 -3.50 15.79 -13.40
C PHE A 22 -4.33 15.25 -14.57
N TYR A 23 -3.84 14.20 -15.23
CA TYR A 23 -4.53 13.59 -16.37
C TYR A 23 -5.81 12.86 -15.94
N LEU A 24 -5.79 12.13 -14.81
CA LEU A 24 -7.00 11.47 -14.30
C LEU A 24 -8.10 12.45 -13.93
N GLN A 25 -7.75 13.65 -13.43
CA GLN A 25 -8.71 14.69 -13.05
C GLN A 25 -9.03 15.67 -14.20
N LYS A 26 -8.61 15.37 -15.44
CA LYS A 26 -8.83 16.19 -16.64
C LYS A 26 -8.48 17.68 -16.42
N ALA A 27 -7.40 17.96 -15.70
CA ALA A 27 -6.95 19.30 -15.34
C ALA A 27 -7.95 20.18 -14.54
N LYS A 28 -9.02 19.60 -13.97
CA LYS A 28 -10.09 20.39 -13.34
C LYS A 28 -9.85 20.81 -11.89
N ASN A 29 -8.81 20.30 -11.21
CA ASN A 29 -8.18 20.83 -9.98
C ASN A 29 -7.24 19.78 -9.40
N LEU A 30 -5.94 20.07 -9.26
CA LEU A 30 -5.02 19.20 -8.53
C LEU A 30 -5.30 19.26 -7.02
N ASN A 31 -5.55 18.11 -6.39
CA ASN A 31 -5.62 17.99 -4.93
C ASN A 31 -4.37 17.29 -4.41
N PHE A 32 -3.42 18.06 -3.90
CA PHE A 32 -2.14 17.52 -3.44
C PHE A 32 -2.34 16.72 -2.14
N SER A 33 -2.21 15.40 -2.23
CA SER A 33 -2.13 14.51 -1.08
C SER A 33 -0.81 13.77 -1.20
N PHE A 34 0.16 14.08 -0.33
CA PHE A 34 1.48 13.44 -0.34
C PHE A 34 1.37 11.91 -0.53
N SER A 35 0.52 11.27 0.27
CA SER A 35 0.31 9.81 0.24
C SER A 35 -0.27 9.32 -1.08
N ARG A 36 -1.20 10.07 -1.68
CA ARG A 36 -1.80 9.75 -2.99
C ARG A 36 -0.76 9.87 -4.08
N LEU A 37 0.00 10.96 -4.09
CA LEU A 37 1.00 11.25 -5.10
C LEU A 37 2.14 10.24 -5.04
N PHE A 38 2.64 9.95 -3.85
CA PHE A 38 3.65 8.92 -3.63
C PHE A 38 3.17 7.54 -4.14
N ALA A 39 1.95 7.13 -3.77
CA ALA A 39 1.38 5.86 -4.20
C ALA A 39 1.15 5.78 -5.72
N LEU A 40 0.65 6.86 -6.33
CA LEU A 40 0.51 6.95 -7.80
C LEU A 40 1.88 6.86 -8.47
N GLY A 41 2.87 7.60 -7.98
CA GLY A 41 4.24 7.60 -8.49
C GLY A 41 4.88 6.22 -8.48
N LEU A 42 4.82 5.51 -7.34
CA LEU A 42 5.31 4.13 -7.24
C LEU A 42 4.61 3.19 -8.23
N GLY A 43 3.28 3.30 -8.33
CA GLY A 43 2.50 2.51 -9.28
C GLY A 43 2.85 2.80 -10.74
N THR A 44 3.11 4.06 -11.08
CA THR A 44 3.53 4.49 -12.42
C THR A 44 4.91 3.99 -12.78
N ILE A 45 5.89 4.06 -11.87
CA ILE A 45 7.22 3.48 -12.07
C ILE A 45 7.08 1.98 -12.38
N CYS A 46 6.26 1.27 -11.61
CA CYS A 46 6.01 -0.15 -11.84
C CYS A 46 5.45 -0.42 -13.24
N ILE A 47 4.47 0.36 -13.71
CA ILE A 47 3.93 0.25 -15.07
C ILE A 47 5.00 0.56 -16.11
N ILE A 48 5.82 1.61 -15.93
CA ILE A 48 6.89 1.99 -16.86
C ILE A 48 7.88 0.84 -17.02
N PHE A 49 8.33 0.23 -15.94
CA PHE A 49 9.26 -0.92 -15.98
C PHE A 49 8.65 -2.14 -16.68
N TYR A 50 7.37 -2.43 -16.47
CA TYR A 50 6.71 -3.53 -17.17
C TYR A 50 6.57 -3.24 -18.67
N ILE A 51 6.22 -2.01 -19.06
CA ILE A 51 6.14 -1.60 -20.47
C ILE A 51 7.53 -1.65 -21.11
N SER A 52 8.57 -1.12 -20.45
CA SER A 52 9.93 -1.15 -20.98
C SER A 52 10.44 -2.58 -21.13
N GLY A 53 10.19 -3.46 -20.15
CA GLY A 53 10.53 -4.88 -20.24
C GLY A 53 9.79 -5.60 -21.37
N PHE A 54 8.49 -5.32 -21.54
CA PHE A 54 7.70 -5.89 -22.64
C PHE A 54 8.20 -5.43 -24.02
N LEU A 55 8.58 -4.16 -24.14
CA LEU A 55 9.15 -3.57 -25.35
C LEU A 55 10.65 -3.83 -25.51
N GLN A 56 11.27 -4.57 -24.58
CA GLN A 56 12.72 -4.85 -24.55
C GLN A 56 13.58 -3.58 -24.58
N ILE A 57 13.10 -2.49 -23.98
CA ILE A 57 13.83 -1.23 -23.85
C ILE A 57 14.74 -1.34 -22.63
N HIS A 58 16.06 -1.39 -22.87
CA HIS A 58 17.05 -1.31 -21.81
C HIS A 58 17.11 0.11 -21.25
N LEU A 59 16.68 0.25 -19.99
CA LEU A 59 16.77 1.48 -19.23
C LEU A 59 18.24 1.77 -18.91
N SER A 60 18.69 2.96 -19.28
CA SER A 60 19.97 3.51 -18.85
C SER A 60 19.73 4.67 -17.89
N ARG A 61 20.76 5.06 -17.14
CA ARG A 61 20.73 6.26 -16.31
C ARG A 61 20.29 7.50 -17.10
N ALA A 62 20.84 7.69 -18.30
CA ALA A 62 20.50 8.82 -19.15
C ALA A 62 19.01 8.79 -19.54
N LEU A 63 18.46 7.63 -19.89
CA LEU A 63 17.06 7.48 -20.28
C LEU A 63 16.11 7.72 -19.10
N VAL A 64 16.42 7.18 -17.92
CA VAL A 64 15.62 7.41 -16.70
C VAL A 64 15.67 8.88 -16.27
N MET A 65 16.84 9.51 -16.29
CA MET A 65 16.97 10.94 -15.98
C MET A 65 16.21 11.82 -16.99
N THR A 66 16.30 11.49 -18.28
CA THR A 66 15.57 12.19 -19.34
C THR A 66 14.07 12.01 -19.17
N ALA A 67 13.60 10.80 -18.85
CA ALA A 67 12.20 10.53 -18.58
C ALA A 67 11.72 11.30 -17.35
N ALA A 68 12.44 11.24 -16.22
CA ALA A 68 12.13 12.00 -15.00
C ALA A 68 12.04 13.51 -15.29
N PHE A 69 13.01 14.06 -16.01
CA PHE A 69 13.00 15.46 -16.41
C PHE A 69 11.82 15.78 -17.36
N THR A 70 11.53 14.92 -18.34
CA THR A 70 10.41 15.09 -19.27
C THR A 70 9.07 15.12 -18.53
N PHE A 71 8.89 14.27 -17.51
CA PHE A 71 7.70 14.28 -16.68
C PHE A 71 7.57 15.54 -15.82
N SER A 72 8.68 16.23 -15.55
CA SER A 72 8.69 17.52 -14.86
C SER A 72 8.36 18.72 -15.79
N LEU A 73 8.54 18.58 -17.11
CA LEU A 73 8.33 19.67 -18.08
C LEU A 73 6.95 20.36 -17.98
N PRO A 74 5.82 19.65 -17.82
CA PRO A 74 4.52 20.30 -17.66
C PRO A 74 4.48 21.32 -16.51
N PHE A 75 5.26 21.15 -15.44
CA PHE A 75 5.32 22.11 -14.32
C PHE A 75 6.11 23.37 -14.65
N PHE A 76 7.00 23.32 -15.63
CA PHE A 76 7.73 24.48 -16.12
C PHE A 76 6.97 25.20 -17.24
N LEU A 77 6.28 24.44 -18.08
CA LEU A 77 5.59 24.95 -19.28
C LEU A 77 4.16 25.44 -18.99
N ASP A 78 3.45 24.83 -18.04
CA ASP A 78 2.09 25.25 -17.65
C ASP A 78 2.11 26.02 -16.33
N ALA A 79 1.99 27.35 -16.44
CA ALA A 79 1.93 28.25 -15.27
C ALA A 79 0.75 27.94 -14.34
N ARG A 80 -0.37 27.39 -14.86
CA ARG A 80 -1.51 26.99 -14.04
C ARG A 80 -1.15 25.77 -13.19
N LEU A 81 -0.52 24.77 -13.79
CA LEU A 81 -0.05 23.57 -13.09
C LEU A 81 0.96 23.93 -11.99
N LYS A 82 1.94 24.77 -12.33
CA LYS A 82 2.94 25.31 -11.39
C LYS A 82 2.28 26.01 -10.21
N ASN A 83 1.41 26.98 -10.49
CA ASN A 83 0.77 27.79 -9.44
C ASN A 83 -0.18 26.95 -8.57
N GLN A 84 -0.89 25.98 -9.16
CA GLN A 84 -1.71 25.03 -8.39
C GLN A 84 -0.85 24.14 -7.50
N ALA A 85 0.28 23.63 -8.01
CA ALA A 85 1.21 22.82 -7.22
C ALA A 85 1.77 23.63 -6.03
N LEU A 86 2.30 24.83 -6.28
CA LEU A 86 2.84 25.71 -5.23
C LEU A 86 1.77 26.08 -4.19
N ARG A 87 0.59 26.51 -4.63
CA ARG A 87 -0.53 26.83 -3.72
C ARG A 87 -0.92 25.64 -2.85
N ASN A 88 -0.94 24.44 -3.41
CA ASN A 88 -1.28 23.24 -2.66
C ASN A 88 -0.18 22.84 -1.67
N ILE A 89 1.09 23.00 -2.03
CA ILE A 89 2.23 22.82 -1.12
C ILE A 89 2.10 23.79 0.05
N ASP A 90 1.80 25.07 -0.22
CA ASP A 90 1.57 26.07 0.83
C ASP A 90 0.42 25.68 1.75
N LEU A 91 -0.71 25.24 1.21
CA LEU A 91 -1.85 24.76 2.01
C LEU A 91 -1.47 23.56 2.88
N TYR A 92 -0.65 22.64 2.37
CA TYR A 92 -0.17 21.49 3.12
C TYR A 92 0.76 21.90 4.28
N ILE A 93 1.72 22.79 4.02
CA ILE A 93 2.62 23.37 5.03
C ILE A 93 1.83 24.13 6.09
N GLN A 94 0.84 24.93 5.68
CA GLN A 94 -0.04 25.64 6.60
C GLN A 94 -0.85 24.66 7.48
N GLY A 95 -1.34 23.56 6.92
CA GLY A 95 -2.02 22.51 7.67
C GLY A 95 -1.13 21.84 8.72
N LEU A 96 0.16 21.67 8.43
CA LEU A 96 1.14 21.20 9.42
C LEU A 96 1.39 22.26 10.50
N ARG A 97 1.56 23.54 10.14
CA ARG A 97 1.76 24.63 11.11
C ARG A 97 0.58 24.85 12.05
N LYS A 98 -0.65 24.60 11.58
CA LYS A 98 -1.86 24.63 12.40
C LYS A 98 -1.99 23.44 13.33
N SER A 99 -1.14 22.42 13.16
CA SER A 99 -1.13 21.29 14.07
C SER A 99 -0.57 21.74 15.43
N PRO A 100 -1.12 21.23 16.53
CA PRO A 100 -0.74 21.61 17.87
C PRO A 100 0.73 21.33 18.17
N LYS A 101 1.40 22.28 18.83
CA LYS A 101 2.85 22.20 19.10
C LYS A 101 3.25 20.91 19.81
N ILE A 102 2.50 20.49 20.84
CA ILE A 102 2.84 19.28 21.59
C ILE A 102 2.70 18.00 20.76
N PHE A 103 1.67 17.92 19.91
CA PHE A 103 1.53 16.81 18.98
C PHE A 103 2.68 16.79 17.98
N LEU A 104 3.07 17.95 17.44
CA LEU A 104 4.22 18.06 16.54
C LEU A 104 5.52 17.63 17.23
N ILE A 105 5.75 18.02 18.49
CA ILE A 105 6.94 17.61 19.25
C ILE A 105 6.96 16.09 19.44
N ILE A 106 5.86 15.49 19.91
CA ILE A 106 5.77 14.03 20.10
C ILE A 106 5.94 13.30 18.76
N PHE A 107 5.29 13.79 17.72
CA PHE A 107 5.36 13.23 16.37
C PHE A 107 6.80 13.29 15.83
N THR A 108 7.45 14.45 15.89
CA THR A 108 8.83 14.63 15.43
C THR A 108 9.81 13.81 16.26
N ALA A 109 9.68 13.77 17.58
CA ALA A 109 10.53 12.93 18.44
C ALA A 109 10.40 11.45 18.07
N PHE A 110 9.17 10.97 17.88
CA PHE A 110 8.91 9.61 17.42
C PHE A 110 9.55 9.34 16.05
N LEU A 111 9.41 10.27 15.08
CA LEU A 111 10.03 10.11 13.76
C LEU A 111 11.55 10.11 13.81
N VAL A 112 12.17 10.95 14.65
CA VAL A 112 13.64 11.00 14.80
C VAL A 112 14.15 9.67 15.38
N VAL A 113 13.51 9.17 16.45
CA VAL A 113 13.87 7.87 17.03
C VAL A 113 13.71 6.76 16.00
N LEU A 114 12.59 6.74 15.28
CA LEU A 114 12.31 5.72 14.28
C LEU A 114 13.30 5.78 13.11
N PHE A 115 13.67 6.98 12.68
CA PHE A 115 14.70 7.19 11.66
C PHE A 115 16.06 6.65 12.14
N MET A 116 16.53 7.07 13.32
CA MET A 116 17.79 6.58 13.88
C MET A 116 17.82 5.05 13.98
N LEU A 117 16.74 4.42 14.43
CA LEU A 117 16.66 2.97 14.57
C LEU A 117 16.59 2.23 13.22
N THR A 118 15.92 2.81 12.22
CA THR A 118 15.82 2.22 10.87
C THR A 118 17.16 2.24 10.12
N PHE A 119 17.92 3.33 10.26
CA PHE A 119 19.17 3.54 9.52
C PHE A 119 20.44 3.12 10.27
N SER A 120 20.35 2.72 11.55
CA SER A 120 21.50 2.24 12.34
C SER A 120 21.84 0.76 12.18
N LYS A 121 20.97 -0.02 11.54
CA LYS A 121 21.10 -1.50 11.44
C LYS A 121 21.57 -1.93 10.05
N ALA A 122 21.87 -3.20 9.80
CA ALA A 122 22.06 -3.71 8.43
C ALA A 122 20.73 -4.24 7.88
N ILE A 123 20.53 -4.27 6.55
CA ILE A 123 19.38 -4.98 5.97
C ILE A 123 19.69 -6.47 6.04
N TRP A 124 18.80 -7.24 6.66
CA TRP A 124 18.98 -8.68 6.80
C TRP A 124 17.64 -9.42 6.67
N GLY A 125 17.71 -10.71 6.33
CA GLY A 125 16.54 -11.58 6.24
C GLY A 125 16.09 -11.87 4.80
N TYR A 126 15.44 -13.03 4.66
CA TYR A 126 15.07 -13.64 3.38
C TYR A 126 14.33 -12.67 2.44
N ASP A 127 13.21 -12.09 2.89
CA ASP A 127 12.45 -11.18 2.03
C ASP A 127 13.20 -9.87 1.74
N ALA A 128 13.78 -9.23 2.74
CA ALA A 128 14.40 -7.91 2.57
C ALA A 128 15.64 -7.96 1.65
N TYR A 129 16.55 -8.89 1.93
CA TYR A 129 17.85 -8.99 1.27
C TYR A 129 17.78 -9.84 0.00
N GLU A 130 17.37 -11.11 0.12
CA GLU A 130 17.43 -12.09 -0.98
C GLU A 130 16.36 -11.85 -2.03
N ARG A 131 15.24 -11.20 -1.67
CA ARG A 131 14.12 -10.99 -2.58
C ARG A 131 14.07 -9.58 -3.14
N TRP A 132 13.94 -8.55 -2.30
CA TRP A 132 13.65 -7.19 -2.79
C TRP A 132 14.91 -6.41 -3.18
N LEU A 133 15.91 -6.38 -2.31
CA LEU A 133 17.20 -5.71 -2.59
C LEU A 133 17.90 -6.36 -3.79
N ALA A 134 17.98 -7.70 -3.81
CA ALA A 134 18.62 -8.44 -4.88
C ALA A 134 17.94 -8.18 -6.24
N LYS A 135 16.60 -8.33 -6.33
CA LYS A 135 15.85 -8.00 -7.56
C LYS A 135 16.03 -6.54 -7.99
N GLY A 136 16.00 -5.60 -7.05
CA GLY A 136 16.22 -4.17 -7.35
C GLY A 136 17.58 -3.89 -7.98
N ARG A 137 18.65 -4.54 -7.49
CA ARG A 137 20.00 -4.47 -8.07
C ARG A 137 20.06 -5.14 -9.44
N THR A 138 19.50 -6.33 -9.59
CA THR A 138 19.45 -7.06 -10.87
C THR A 138 18.74 -6.23 -11.95
N PHE A 139 17.56 -5.66 -11.67
CA PHE A 139 16.86 -4.82 -12.66
C PHE A 139 17.59 -3.52 -13.00
N TRP A 140 18.44 -3.03 -12.10
CA TRP A 140 19.29 -1.87 -12.37
C TRP A 140 20.49 -2.23 -13.25
N VAL A 141 21.16 -3.36 -12.98
CA VAL A 141 22.31 -3.82 -13.77
C VAL A 141 21.90 -4.25 -15.17
N ASP A 142 20.78 -4.97 -15.30
CA ASP A 142 20.34 -5.56 -16.57
C ASP A 142 19.58 -4.59 -17.49
N GLY A 143 19.34 -3.34 -17.05
CA GLY A 143 18.56 -2.39 -17.85
C GLY A 143 17.04 -2.59 -17.75
N GLY A 144 16.52 -3.34 -16.78
CA GLY A 144 15.08 -3.55 -16.60
C GLY A 144 14.70 -4.99 -16.25
N ILE A 145 13.44 -5.37 -16.52
CA ILE A 145 12.95 -6.74 -16.33
C ILE A 145 12.99 -7.52 -17.66
N SER A 146 13.48 -8.74 -17.60
CA SER A 146 13.51 -9.72 -18.70
C SER A 146 12.91 -11.05 -18.23
N ARG A 147 12.67 -11.97 -19.17
CA ARG A 147 12.18 -13.32 -18.84
C ARG A 147 13.17 -14.13 -17.99
N GLU A 148 14.45 -13.86 -18.18
CA GLU A 148 15.53 -14.55 -17.47
C GLU A 148 15.64 -13.97 -16.06
N ASN A 149 15.75 -12.65 -15.94
CA ASN A 149 16.04 -12.03 -14.65
C ASN A 149 14.84 -11.98 -13.70
N ALA A 150 13.61 -12.09 -14.22
CA ALA A 150 12.41 -12.19 -13.41
C ALA A 150 12.34 -13.52 -12.60
N LYS A 151 13.11 -14.53 -12.99
CA LYS A 151 13.12 -15.88 -12.38
C LYS A 151 14.32 -16.14 -11.46
N ILE A 152 15.28 -15.22 -11.35
CA ILE A 152 16.55 -15.45 -10.66
C ILE A 152 16.37 -15.73 -9.15
N TYR A 153 15.33 -15.18 -8.53
CA TYR A 153 15.08 -15.32 -7.10
C TYR A 153 13.68 -15.88 -6.82
N ASP A 154 13.61 -16.93 -6.01
CA ASP A 154 12.37 -17.53 -5.54
C ASP A 154 11.79 -16.75 -4.33
N PRO A 155 10.48 -16.48 -4.26
CA PRO A 155 9.46 -16.69 -5.27
C PRO A 155 9.55 -15.75 -6.47
N ALA A 156 9.58 -16.34 -7.66
CA ALA A 156 9.57 -15.62 -8.94
C ALA A 156 8.20 -14.98 -9.23
N ASP A 157 7.12 -15.47 -8.60
CA ASP A 157 5.75 -15.03 -8.86
C ASP A 157 5.33 -13.74 -8.14
N ASP A 158 6.15 -13.20 -7.22
CA ASP A 158 5.87 -11.89 -6.62
C ASP A 158 6.10 -10.76 -7.61
N HIS A 159 5.16 -9.81 -7.60
CA HIS A 159 5.25 -8.63 -8.45
C HIS A 159 6.31 -7.64 -7.95
N ASN A 160 6.78 -6.82 -8.88
CA ASN A 160 8.07 -6.13 -8.74
C ASN A 160 7.94 -4.63 -8.44
N LEU A 161 6.79 -4.14 -7.94
CA LEU A 161 6.61 -2.71 -7.66
C LEU A 161 7.70 -2.13 -6.75
N TRP A 162 8.05 -2.83 -5.67
CA TRP A 162 9.15 -2.38 -4.80
C TRP A 162 10.51 -2.49 -5.50
N PRO A 163 10.96 -3.65 -6.01
CA PRO A 163 12.20 -3.74 -6.77
C PRO A 163 12.35 -2.67 -7.87
N PHE A 164 11.28 -2.34 -8.60
CA PHE A 164 11.28 -1.27 -9.60
C PHE A 164 11.43 0.12 -9.00
N ALA A 165 10.80 0.39 -7.86
CA ALA A 165 11.01 1.65 -7.13
C ALA A 165 12.46 1.78 -6.66
N ILE A 166 13.10 0.71 -6.17
CA ILE A 166 14.52 0.71 -5.81
C ILE A 166 15.38 0.95 -7.05
N SER A 167 15.15 0.18 -8.12
CA SER A 167 15.91 0.25 -9.36
C SER A 167 15.85 1.65 -9.98
N TRP A 168 14.68 2.29 -9.96
CA TRP A 168 14.50 3.68 -10.38
C TRP A 168 15.42 4.65 -9.62
N LEU A 169 15.52 4.51 -8.29
CA LEU A 169 16.39 5.34 -7.46
C LEU A 169 17.87 5.09 -7.77
N TYR A 170 18.26 3.83 -8.01
CA TYR A 170 19.61 3.48 -8.42
C TYR A 170 19.98 4.10 -9.77
N TYR A 171 19.06 4.12 -10.75
CA TYR A 171 19.30 4.81 -12.02
C TYR A 171 19.51 6.32 -11.83
N VAL A 172 18.68 6.97 -11.02
CA VAL A 172 18.78 8.42 -10.79
C VAL A 172 20.07 8.77 -10.04
N ASN A 173 20.35 8.09 -8.93
CA ASN A 173 21.50 8.39 -8.08
C ASN A 173 22.82 7.93 -8.72
N GLY A 174 22.79 6.80 -9.42
CA GLY A 174 23.95 6.17 -10.08
C GLY A 174 24.71 5.17 -9.20
N ASP A 175 24.16 4.80 -8.04
CA ASP A 175 24.72 3.82 -7.11
C ASP A 175 23.63 2.87 -6.58
N SER A 176 24.05 1.77 -5.94
CA SER A 176 23.15 0.75 -5.37
C SER A 176 23.18 0.69 -3.85
N GLU A 177 23.18 1.87 -3.22
CA GLU A 177 23.22 2.01 -1.77
C GLU A 177 21.96 1.43 -1.09
N GLU A 178 22.15 0.73 0.03
CA GLU A 178 21.06 0.12 0.80
C GLU A 178 20.08 1.14 1.39
N ILE A 179 20.49 2.41 1.51
CA ILE A 179 19.65 3.49 2.04
C ILE A 179 18.31 3.58 1.29
N TRP A 180 18.33 3.34 -0.02
CA TRP A 180 17.17 3.41 -0.91
C TRP A 180 16.12 2.33 -0.59
N VAL A 181 16.57 1.15 -0.15
CA VAL A 181 15.67 0.06 0.24
C VAL A 181 14.93 0.40 1.54
N ARG A 182 15.53 1.20 2.43
CA ARG A 182 14.91 1.56 3.72
C ARG A 182 14.07 2.82 3.66
N ILE A 183 14.48 3.80 2.85
CA ILE A 183 13.82 5.10 2.79
C ILE A 183 12.41 4.99 2.20
N ILE A 184 12.19 4.11 1.21
CA ILE A 184 10.89 3.99 0.54
C ILE A 184 9.81 3.41 1.46
N PRO A 185 10.05 2.31 2.22
CA PRO A 185 9.15 1.85 3.28
C PRO A 185 8.92 2.87 4.38
N PHE A 186 9.97 3.59 4.78
CA PHE A 186 9.86 4.67 5.78
C PHE A 186 8.93 5.78 5.28
N ILE A 187 9.06 6.18 4.01
CA ILE A 187 8.17 7.14 3.37
C ILE A 187 6.74 6.57 3.24
N ALA A 188 6.56 5.29 2.93
CA ALA A 188 5.24 4.65 2.90
C ALA A 188 4.56 4.69 4.27
N PHE A 189 5.31 4.46 5.35
CA PHE A 189 4.82 4.61 6.72
C PHE A 189 4.38 6.05 7.03
N LEU A 190 5.18 7.05 6.65
CA LEU A 190 4.78 8.46 6.77
C LEU A 190 3.52 8.77 5.97
N ALA A 191 3.42 8.25 4.74
CA ALA A 191 2.26 8.39 3.88
C ALA A 191 1.00 7.79 4.52
N ILE A 192 1.09 6.64 5.19
CA ILE A 192 -0.03 6.06 5.95
C ILE A 192 -0.52 7.02 7.03
N ILE A 193 0.38 7.59 7.83
CA ILE A 193 0.01 8.52 8.90
C ILE A 193 -0.62 9.79 8.33
N PHE A 194 -0.05 10.37 7.27
CA PHE A 194 -0.57 11.59 6.67
C PHE A 194 -1.92 11.38 5.99
N GLU A 195 -2.15 10.26 5.30
CA GLU A 195 -3.47 9.98 4.71
C GLU A 195 -4.50 9.75 5.82
N PHE A 196 -4.13 9.03 6.88
CA PHE A 196 -5.02 8.83 8.01
C PHE A 196 -5.42 10.16 8.66
N LYS A 197 -4.45 11.03 8.97
CA LYS A 197 -4.70 12.39 9.48
C LYS A 197 -5.65 13.18 8.57
N LYS A 198 -5.48 13.09 7.25
CA LYS A 198 -6.34 13.77 6.27
C LYS A 198 -7.80 13.34 6.41
N HIS A 199 -8.07 12.06 6.64
CA HIS A 199 -9.43 11.55 6.82
C HIS A 199 -10.09 12.01 8.12
N LEU A 200 -9.31 12.28 9.16
CA LEU A 200 -9.82 12.81 10.43
C LEU A 200 -10.27 14.29 10.32
N ASN A 201 -9.82 15.00 9.27
CA ASN A 201 -10.09 16.43 9.04
C ASN A 201 -9.83 17.27 10.30
N ILE A 202 -8.64 17.10 10.88
CA ILE A 202 -8.25 17.78 12.11
C ILE A 202 -7.79 19.20 11.77
N LYS A 203 -8.55 20.20 12.22
CA LYS A 203 -8.19 21.62 12.06
C LYS A 203 -7.69 22.27 13.35
N ASN A 204 -8.16 21.80 14.52
CA ASN A 204 -7.85 22.32 15.86
C ASN A 204 -7.39 21.18 16.80
N TRP A 205 -7.00 21.50 18.06
CA TRP A 205 -6.73 20.51 19.12
C TRP A 205 -8.01 19.73 19.47
N ASP A 206 -8.25 18.62 18.77
CA ASP A 206 -9.34 17.68 19.05
C ASP A 206 -8.73 16.39 19.58
N ILE A 207 -8.67 16.25 20.92
CA ILE A 207 -8.07 15.11 21.61
C ILE A 207 -8.64 13.79 21.11
N LYS A 208 -9.95 13.73 20.83
CA LYS A 208 -10.60 12.51 20.35
C LYS A 208 -10.10 12.11 18.98
N LYS A 209 -9.78 13.06 18.08
CA LYS A 209 -9.22 12.74 16.77
C LYS A 209 -7.72 12.46 16.83
N TYR A 210 -6.97 13.20 17.65
CA TYR A 210 -5.55 12.94 17.84
C TYR A 210 -5.28 11.56 18.45
N SER A 211 -6.16 11.07 19.33
CA SER A 211 -6.03 9.72 19.90
C SER A 211 -6.07 8.63 18.81
N TRP A 212 -6.85 8.78 17.74
CA TRP A 212 -6.84 7.84 16.62
C TRP A 212 -5.51 7.80 15.87
N ILE A 213 -4.86 8.97 15.70
CA ILE A 213 -3.51 9.03 15.11
C ILE A 213 -2.51 8.36 16.04
N LEU A 214 -2.60 8.62 17.34
CA LEU A 214 -1.73 7.99 18.33
C LEU A 214 -1.90 6.46 18.33
N ILE A 215 -3.14 5.96 18.26
CA ILE A 215 -3.42 4.52 18.15
C ILE A 215 -2.77 3.94 16.89
N LEU A 216 -2.90 4.61 15.74
CA LEU A 216 -2.25 4.18 14.50
C LEU A 216 -0.72 4.13 14.66
N MET A 217 -0.13 5.21 15.17
CA MET A 217 1.32 5.39 15.27
C MET A 217 1.99 4.49 16.30
N PHE A 218 1.38 4.32 17.48
CA PHE A 218 1.97 3.58 18.59
C PHE A 218 1.62 2.10 18.57
N THR A 219 0.85 1.63 17.59
CA THR A 219 0.64 0.19 17.39
C THR A 219 1.96 -0.44 16.95
N PRO A 220 2.60 -1.29 17.79
CA PRO A 220 3.99 -1.71 17.61
C PRO A 220 4.28 -2.29 16.24
N PHE A 221 3.39 -3.14 15.78
CA PHE A 221 3.56 -3.88 14.54
C PHE A 221 3.71 -3.01 13.26
N LEU A 222 3.08 -1.82 13.20
CA LEU A 222 3.17 -0.95 12.03
C LEU A 222 4.59 -0.36 11.86
N TRP A 223 5.17 0.19 12.93
CA TRP A 223 6.51 0.76 12.88
C TRP A 223 7.61 -0.30 13.04
N GLN A 224 7.33 -1.45 13.66
CA GLN A 224 8.27 -2.57 13.70
C GLN A 224 8.58 -3.13 12.30
N THR A 225 7.65 -2.97 11.35
CA THR A 225 7.89 -3.39 9.96
C THR A 225 9.01 -2.59 9.29
N ILE A 226 9.18 -1.32 9.65
CA ILE A 226 10.28 -0.51 9.11
C ILE A 226 11.55 -0.58 9.97
N LEU A 227 11.42 -0.95 11.25
CA LEU A 227 12.53 -0.94 12.22
C LEU A 227 13.26 -2.29 12.37
N LYS A 228 12.56 -3.41 12.35
CA LYS A 228 13.18 -4.73 12.58
C LYS A 228 13.93 -5.17 11.34
N GLU A 229 15.17 -5.64 11.51
CA GLU A 229 16.07 -6.07 10.41
C GLU A 229 15.39 -7.05 9.46
N ASN A 230 14.81 -8.12 9.99
CA ASN A 230 14.11 -9.15 9.22
C ASN A 230 12.82 -8.67 8.52
N TYR A 231 12.34 -7.47 8.84
CA TYR A 231 11.12 -6.88 8.28
C TYR A 231 11.37 -5.57 7.53
N SER A 232 12.54 -4.93 7.69
CA SER A 232 12.94 -3.69 7.02
C SER A 232 13.18 -4.00 5.55
N GLY A 233 12.09 -4.07 4.79
CA GLY A 233 12.06 -4.85 3.56
C GLY A 233 10.71 -5.50 3.26
N ASN A 234 9.69 -5.42 4.11
CA ASN A 234 8.45 -6.14 3.87
C ASN A 234 7.44 -5.35 3.03
N ALA A 235 7.15 -5.83 1.80
CA ALA A 235 6.29 -5.12 0.85
C ALA A 235 4.85 -4.94 1.31
N ASP A 236 4.46 -5.65 2.38
CA ASP A 236 3.15 -5.51 3.02
C ASP A 236 2.84 -4.07 3.48
N ILE A 237 3.84 -3.23 3.81
CA ILE A 237 3.60 -1.81 4.17
C ILE A 237 3.05 -0.99 3.00
N PHE A 238 3.45 -1.31 1.75
CA PHE A 238 2.89 -0.67 0.56
C PHE A 238 1.46 -1.12 0.33
N ILE A 239 1.17 -2.41 0.56
CA ILE A 239 -0.18 -2.93 0.51
C ILE A 239 -1.04 -2.21 1.56
N SER A 240 -0.54 -2.01 2.79
CA SER A 240 -1.23 -1.21 3.81
C SER A 240 -1.57 0.20 3.34
N LEU A 241 -0.62 0.88 2.70
CA LEU A 241 -0.83 2.21 2.12
C LEU A 241 -1.90 2.18 1.02
N PHE A 242 -1.81 1.23 0.08
CA PHE A 242 -2.76 1.10 -1.02
C PHE A 242 -4.17 0.74 -0.56
N PHE A 243 -4.31 -0.16 0.43
CA PHE A 243 -5.58 -0.46 1.05
C PHE A 243 -6.17 0.77 1.75
N LEU A 244 -5.36 1.51 2.51
CA LEU A 244 -5.83 2.73 3.18
C LEU A 244 -6.35 3.76 2.17
N LEU A 245 -5.60 3.98 1.09
CA LEU A 245 -5.97 4.89 0.01
C LEU A 245 -7.21 4.42 -0.74
N SER A 246 -7.33 3.12 -1.04
CA SER A 246 -8.48 2.53 -1.71
C SER A 246 -9.75 2.67 -0.87
N ILE A 247 -9.70 2.26 0.40
CA ILE A 247 -10.84 2.32 1.32
C ILE A 247 -11.23 3.78 1.58
N GLY A 248 -10.24 4.66 1.76
CA GLY A 248 -10.46 6.10 1.84
C GLY A 248 -11.14 6.67 0.58
N ALA A 249 -10.75 6.20 -0.61
CA ALA A 249 -11.37 6.59 -1.88
C ALA A 249 -12.80 6.04 -2.01
N ILE A 250 -13.09 4.80 -1.61
CA ILE A 250 -14.47 4.24 -1.58
C ILE A 250 -15.37 5.12 -0.71
N ILE A 251 -14.91 5.50 0.49
CA ILE A 251 -15.68 6.35 1.42
C ILE A 251 -15.94 7.74 0.82
N ARG A 252 -14.98 8.27 0.05
CA ARG A 252 -15.12 9.54 -0.70
C ARG A 252 -15.85 9.41 -2.04
N LYS A 253 -16.32 8.21 -2.42
CA LYS A 253 -16.93 7.89 -3.72
C LYS A 253 -15.99 8.09 -4.93
N GLU A 254 -14.68 8.09 -4.72
CA GLU A 254 -13.65 8.22 -5.74
C GLU A 254 -13.26 6.84 -6.31
N LEU A 255 -14.20 6.09 -6.89
CA LEU A 255 -14.00 4.68 -7.26
C LEU A 255 -12.85 4.42 -8.25
N LEU A 256 -12.60 5.36 -9.16
CA LEU A 256 -11.45 5.35 -10.07
C LEU A 256 -10.13 5.17 -9.30
N PHE A 257 -9.93 5.98 -8.26
CA PHE A 257 -8.73 5.91 -7.42
C PHE A 257 -8.71 4.62 -6.60
N SER A 258 -9.87 4.13 -6.14
CA SER A 258 -9.92 2.83 -5.47
C SER A 258 -9.46 1.69 -6.37
N ALA A 259 -9.92 1.66 -7.63
CA ALA A 259 -9.50 0.66 -8.60
C ALA A 259 -8.00 0.72 -8.88
N LEU A 260 -7.44 1.92 -9.06
CA LEU A 260 -6.00 2.13 -9.24
C LEU A 260 -5.18 1.61 -8.05
N PHE A 261 -5.56 1.96 -6.82
CA PHE A 261 -4.81 1.54 -5.64
C PHE A 261 -4.91 0.04 -5.36
N LEU A 262 -6.07 -0.59 -5.59
CA LEU A 262 -6.17 -2.06 -5.50
C LEU A 262 -5.35 -2.74 -6.61
N GLY A 263 -5.32 -2.17 -7.82
CA GLY A 263 -4.44 -2.62 -8.90
C GLY A 263 -2.96 -2.56 -8.53
N PHE A 264 -2.52 -1.43 -7.96
CA PHE A 264 -1.15 -1.28 -7.47
C PHE A 264 -0.82 -2.17 -6.27
N ALA A 265 -1.79 -2.43 -5.37
CA ALA A 265 -1.62 -3.42 -4.31
C ALA A 265 -1.36 -4.81 -4.88
N ALA A 266 -2.12 -5.24 -5.89
CA ALA A 266 -1.91 -6.51 -6.59
C ALA A 266 -0.57 -6.57 -7.33
N PHE A 267 -0.08 -5.43 -7.84
CA PHE A 267 1.25 -5.29 -8.46
C PHE A 267 2.39 -5.14 -7.42
N THR A 268 2.05 -5.03 -6.13
CA THR A 268 3.02 -5.11 -5.05
C THR A 268 3.23 -6.56 -4.64
N LYS A 269 2.15 -7.29 -4.32
CA LYS A 269 2.18 -8.74 -4.11
C LYS A 269 0.85 -9.36 -4.54
N ASN A 270 0.91 -10.61 -4.97
CA ASN A 270 -0.27 -11.41 -5.31
C ASN A 270 -1.24 -11.58 -4.15
N ASP A 271 -0.76 -11.45 -2.93
CA ASP A 271 -1.57 -11.53 -1.73
C ASP A 271 -2.77 -10.57 -1.78
N ALA A 272 -2.67 -9.43 -2.48
CA ALA A 272 -3.75 -8.44 -2.61
C ALA A 272 -4.77 -8.71 -3.75
N LEU A 273 -4.55 -9.75 -4.58
CA LEU A 273 -5.48 -10.11 -5.67
C LEU A 273 -6.90 -10.45 -5.20
N PRO A 274 -7.13 -11.13 -4.06
CA PRO A 274 -8.48 -11.43 -3.57
C PRO A 274 -9.32 -10.15 -3.41
N ALA A 275 -8.75 -9.07 -2.85
CA ALA A 275 -9.44 -7.80 -2.72
C ALA A 275 -9.76 -7.14 -4.08
N LEU A 276 -8.85 -7.21 -5.06
CA LEU A 276 -9.10 -6.68 -6.41
C LEU A 276 -10.23 -7.44 -7.12
N ILE A 277 -10.22 -8.78 -7.06
CA ILE A 277 -11.27 -9.64 -7.64
C ILE A 277 -12.60 -9.37 -6.96
N ALA A 278 -12.62 -9.30 -5.62
CA ALA A 278 -13.80 -8.97 -4.84
C ALA A 278 -14.34 -7.58 -5.21
N PHE A 279 -13.46 -6.59 -5.40
CA PHE A 279 -13.86 -5.27 -5.86
C PHE A 279 -14.56 -5.37 -7.21
N ILE A 280 -13.97 -6.01 -8.22
CA ILE A 280 -14.59 -6.17 -9.54
C ILE A 280 -15.97 -6.83 -9.45
N ALA A 281 -16.08 -7.93 -8.71
CA ALA A 281 -17.31 -8.71 -8.60
C ALA A 281 -18.44 -7.97 -7.85
N LEU A 282 -18.09 -7.27 -6.77
CA LEU A 282 -19.05 -6.68 -5.84
C LEU A 282 -19.33 -5.19 -6.11
N LEU A 283 -18.47 -4.52 -6.89
CA LEU A 283 -18.60 -3.10 -7.20
C LEU A 283 -20.00 -2.73 -7.74
N PRO A 284 -20.58 -3.43 -8.73
CA PRO A 284 -21.92 -3.09 -9.22
C PRO A 284 -23.00 -3.27 -8.14
N ILE A 285 -22.86 -4.26 -7.25
CA ILE A 285 -23.86 -4.57 -6.22
C ILE A 285 -23.89 -3.48 -5.15
N PHE A 286 -22.71 -3.10 -4.64
CA PHE A 286 -22.60 -2.19 -3.50
C PHE A 286 -22.71 -0.71 -3.88
N THR A 287 -22.44 -0.36 -5.13
CA THR A 287 -22.39 1.06 -5.57
C THR A 287 -23.50 1.44 -6.55
N ARG A 288 -24.39 0.50 -6.91
CA ARG A 288 -25.59 0.77 -7.73
C ARG A 288 -26.37 1.95 -7.14
N ASN A 289 -26.70 2.93 -7.98
CA ASN A 289 -27.45 4.14 -7.65
C ASN A 289 -26.77 5.10 -6.66
N LEU A 290 -25.55 4.83 -6.20
CA LEU A 290 -24.81 5.73 -5.31
C LEU A 290 -23.84 6.65 -6.07
N ILE A 291 -23.50 6.27 -7.31
CA ILE A 291 -22.43 6.82 -8.14
C ILE A 291 -22.88 6.83 -9.61
N ALA A 292 -22.35 7.77 -10.41
CA ALA A 292 -22.64 7.87 -11.83
C ALA A 292 -22.22 6.59 -12.58
N LYS A 293 -23.04 6.17 -13.55
CA LYS A 293 -22.78 4.96 -14.35
C LYS A 293 -21.45 5.04 -15.13
N SER A 294 -21.04 6.24 -15.56
CA SER A 294 -19.76 6.48 -16.23
C SER A 294 -18.57 6.14 -15.32
N ASP A 295 -18.61 6.60 -14.08
CA ASP A 295 -17.52 6.45 -13.12
C ASP A 295 -17.43 5.00 -12.65
N LEU A 296 -18.58 4.33 -12.50
CA LEU A 296 -18.66 2.90 -12.23
C LEU A 296 -18.01 2.07 -13.34
N LYS A 297 -18.38 2.34 -14.61
CA LYS A 297 -17.80 1.67 -15.78
C LYS A 297 -16.29 1.88 -15.84
N LEU A 298 -15.84 3.12 -15.66
CA LEU A 298 -14.41 3.45 -15.70
C LEU A 298 -13.62 2.72 -14.61
N ALA A 299 -14.12 2.72 -13.36
CA ALA A 299 -13.48 2.02 -12.25
C ALA A 299 -13.45 0.50 -12.48
N PHE A 300 -14.54 -0.08 -13.00
CA PHE A 300 -14.61 -1.49 -13.37
C PHE A 300 -13.60 -1.85 -14.46
N THR A 301 -13.56 -1.07 -15.55
CA THR A 301 -12.62 -1.27 -16.66
C THR A 301 -11.18 -1.22 -16.17
N ILE A 302 -10.81 -0.23 -15.34
CA ILE A 302 -9.45 -0.11 -14.83
C ILE A 302 -9.08 -1.28 -13.93
N ALA A 303 -9.96 -1.65 -12.99
CA ALA A 303 -9.71 -2.80 -12.11
C ALA A 303 -9.53 -4.09 -12.93
N LEU A 304 -10.36 -4.28 -13.96
CA LEU A 304 -10.28 -5.42 -14.87
C LEU A 304 -8.99 -5.39 -15.70
N SER A 305 -8.55 -4.22 -16.19
CA SER A 305 -7.27 -4.04 -16.88
C SER A 305 -6.09 -4.44 -16.00
N PHE A 306 -6.09 -4.07 -14.71
CA PHE A 306 -5.05 -4.50 -13.77
C PHE A 306 -5.07 -6.02 -13.56
N LEU A 307 -6.25 -6.64 -13.44
CA LEU A 307 -6.37 -8.09 -13.30
C LEU A 307 -5.82 -8.80 -14.54
N PHE A 308 -6.20 -8.37 -15.74
CA PHE A 308 -5.69 -8.96 -16.98
C PHE A 308 -4.20 -8.71 -17.17
N ALA A 309 -3.71 -7.51 -16.86
CA ALA A 309 -2.28 -7.22 -16.91
C ALA A 309 -1.49 -8.10 -15.94
N ASN A 310 -2.00 -8.33 -14.71
CA ASN A 310 -1.39 -9.24 -13.74
C ASN A 310 -1.23 -10.66 -14.33
N LEU A 311 -2.33 -11.22 -14.87
CA LEU A 311 -2.35 -12.55 -15.47
C LEU A 311 -1.44 -12.64 -16.70
N PHE A 312 -1.51 -11.63 -17.58
CA PHE A 312 -0.69 -11.55 -18.78
C PHE A 312 0.80 -11.50 -18.44
N LEU A 313 1.21 -10.67 -17.48
CA LEU A 313 2.62 -10.56 -17.08
C LEU A 313 3.13 -11.88 -16.50
N LYS A 314 2.34 -12.56 -15.66
CA LYS A 314 2.70 -13.90 -15.15
C LYS A 314 2.91 -14.91 -16.25
N TYR A 315 2.02 -14.92 -17.24
CA TYR A 315 2.12 -15.79 -18.41
C TYR A 315 3.35 -15.44 -19.26
N TYR A 316 3.53 -14.16 -19.61
CA TYR A 316 4.59 -13.67 -20.49
C TYR A 316 5.99 -13.91 -19.91
N TYR A 317 6.18 -13.66 -18.60
CA TYR A 317 7.45 -13.90 -17.91
C TYR A 317 7.58 -15.35 -17.40
N GLN A 318 6.56 -16.19 -17.61
CA GLN A 318 6.52 -17.59 -17.16
C GLN A 318 6.87 -17.72 -15.66
N LEU A 319 6.30 -16.86 -14.83
CA LEU A 319 6.63 -16.80 -13.39
C LEU A 319 6.03 -17.97 -12.60
N GLY A 320 5.20 -18.80 -13.25
CA GLY A 320 4.48 -19.88 -12.60
C GLY A 320 3.51 -19.37 -11.53
N SER A 321 3.08 -20.28 -10.65
CA SER A 321 2.38 -19.95 -9.41
C SER A 321 2.77 -21.00 -8.39
N ARG A 322 3.40 -20.58 -7.31
CA ARG A 322 3.81 -21.50 -6.23
C ARG A 322 2.63 -22.21 -5.57
N TYR A 323 1.43 -21.66 -5.75
CA TYR A 323 0.19 -22.20 -5.20
C TYR A 323 -0.54 -23.16 -6.16
N LEU A 324 -0.40 -22.98 -7.48
CA LEU A 324 -1.07 -23.82 -8.49
C LEU A 324 -0.22 -25.02 -8.93
N ASN A 325 1.08 -24.95 -8.71
CA ASN A 325 2.02 -26.04 -9.05
C ASN A 325 2.02 -27.17 -8.00
N GLN A 326 0.99 -27.27 -7.16
CA GLN A 326 0.89 -28.26 -6.10
C GLN A 326 -0.20 -29.27 -6.38
N ASP A 327 0.07 -30.53 -6.03
CA ASP A 327 -0.93 -31.59 -6.10
C ASP A 327 -1.95 -31.40 -4.95
N PHE A 328 -3.12 -30.90 -5.31
CA PHE A 328 -4.22 -30.67 -4.36
C PHE A 328 -4.64 -31.95 -3.62
N SER A 329 -4.49 -33.12 -4.23
CA SER A 329 -4.82 -34.40 -3.58
C SER A 329 -3.87 -34.71 -2.42
N GLN A 330 -2.58 -34.39 -2.58
CA GLN A 330 -1.56 -34.50 -1.53
C GLN A 330 -1.78 -33.47 -0.42
N ILE A 331 -2.18 -32.25 -0.76
CA ILE A 331 -2.49 -31.20 0.25
C ILE A 331 -3.66 -31.63 1.12
N ILE A 332 -4.78 -32.07 0.50
CA ILE A 332 -6.01 -32.40 1.23
C ILE A 332 -5.80 -33.63 2.14
N SER A 333 -5.03 -34.62 1.69
CA SER A 333 -4.70 -35.81 2.49
C SER A 333 -3.80 -35.49 3.68
N GLN A 334 -2.84 -34.57 3.53
CA GLN A 334 -1.95 -34.16 4.62
C GLN A 334 -2.56 -33.12 5.58
N LYS A 335 -3.51 -32.31 5.10
CA LYS A 335 -4.17 -31.23 5.85
C LYS A 335 -5.69 -31.40 5.82
N PRO A 336 -6.27 -32.27 6.65
CA PRO A 336 -7.72 -32.40 6.72
C PRO A 336 -8.37 -31.05 7.05
N ILE A 337 -9.29 -30.58 6.20
CA ILE A 337 -9.86 -29.22 6.23
C ILE A 337 -10.29 -28.79 7.63
N PHE A 338 -11.06 -29.63 8.33
CA PHE A 338 -11.57 -29.31 9.67
C PHE A 338 -10.47 -29.19 10.72
N LYS A 339 -9.53 -30.15 10.75
CA LYS A 339 -8.42 -30.17 11.71
C LYS A 339 -7.48 -28.98 11.48
N TYR A 340 -7.20 -28.67 10.21
CA TYR A 340 -6.33 -27.57 9.83
C TYR A 340 -6.96 -26.20 10.11
N ASN A 341 -8.26 -26.03 9.83
CA ASN A 341 -8.97 -24.80 10.18
C ASN A 341 -9.03 -24.57 11.69
N LEU A 342 -9.22 -25.62 12.48
CA LEU A 342 -9.19 -25.54 13.95
C LEU A 342 -7.79 -25.15 14.47
N TYR A 343 -6.72 -25.77 13.94
CA TYR A 343 -5.34 -25.39 14.25
C TYR A 343 -5.04 -23.93 13.89
N THR A 344 -5.49 -23.50 12.71
CA THR A 344 -5.31 -22.12 12.25
C THR A 344 -6.06 -21.14 13.14
N ALA A 345 -7.29 -21.45 13.57
CA ALA A 345 -8.05 -20.64 14.52
C ALA A 345 -7.32 -20.51 15.88
N HIS A 346 -6.70 -21.59 16.38
CA HIS A 346 -5.86 -21.53 17.57
C HIS A 346 -4.63 -20.65 17.37
N ALA A 347 -3.96 -20.74 16.22
CA ALA A 347 -2.83 -19.88 15.91
C ALA A 347 -3.25 -18.40 15.84
N PHE A 348 -4.41 -18.08 15.27
CA PHE A 348 -5.01 -16.74 15.33
C PHE A 348 -5.20 -16.28 16.78
N ARG A 349 -5.81 -17.12 17.63
CA ARG A 349 -5.99 -16.81 19.05
C ARG A 349 -4.66 -16.49 19.73
N GLU A 350 -3.64 -17.34 19.52
CA GLU A 350 -2.33 -17.16 20.14
C GLU A 350 -1.61 -15.91 19.64
N GLN A 351 -1.76 -15.56 18.35
CA GLN A 351 -1.28 -14.29 17.84
C GLN A 351 -1.94 -13.12 18.59
N PHE A 352 -3.27 -13.05 18.63
CA PHE A 352 -3.98 -11.95 19.31
C PHE A 352 -3.74 -11.86 20.83
N ARG A 353 -3.25 -12.93 21.47
CA ARG A 353 -2.80 -12.92 22.88
C ARG A 353 -1.52 -12.10 23.08
N GLN A 354 -0.70 -11.91 22.04
CA GLN A 354 0.56 -11.18 22.10
C GLN A 354 0.33 -9.65 22.03
N ILE A 355 -0.31 -9.08 23.05
CA ILE A 355 -0.65 -7.65 23.13
C ILE A 355 0.58 -6.75 22.93
N GLN A 356 1.76 -7.19 23.34
CA GLN A 356 3.04 -6.49 23.11
C GLN A 356 3.38 -6.29 21.61
N ILE A 357 2.85 -7.12 20.71
CA ILE A 357 3.05 -7.01 19.26
C ILE A 357 1.90 -6.22 18.64
N TRP A 358 0.66 -6.56 18.99
CA TRP A 358 -0.54 -6.03 18.32
C TRP A 358 -1.05 -4.71 18.89
N GLY A 359 -0.61 -4.36 20.09
CA GLY A 359 -1.16 -3.26 20.87
C GLY A 359 -2.65 -3.41 21.14
N LEU A 360 -3.28 -2.31 21.57
CA LEU A 360 -4.73 -2.24 21.76
C LEU A 360 -5.49 -1.87 20.49
N GLY A 361 -4.79 -1.48 19.40
CA GLY A 361 -5.41 -1.00 18.16
C GLY A 361 -6.39 -2.00 17.55
N TRP A 362 -6.05 -3.28 17.51
CA TRP A 362 -6.93 -4.33 17.00
C TRP A 362 -8.16 -4.57 17.85
N TRP A 363 -8.00 -4.54 19.17
CA TRP A 363 -9.12 -4.66 20.12
C TRP A 363 -10.08 -3.49 19.97
N ILE A 364 -9.54 -2.28 19.77
CA ILE A 364 -10.32 -1.07 19.51
C ILE A 364 -11.14 -1.23 18.21
N ILE A 365 -10.53 -1.70 17.12
CA ILE A 365 -11.24 -1.97 15.85
C ILE A 365 -12.39 -2.96 16.08
N GLY A 366 -12.10 -4.11 16.69
CA GLY A 366 -13.08 -5.16 16.95
C GLY A 366 -14.26 -4.67 17.81
N LEU A 367 -13.96 -3.97 18.91
CA LEU A 367 -14.96 -3.38 19.79
C LEU A 367 -15.92 -2.46 19.02
N PHE A 368 -15.39 -1.55 18.22
CA PHE A 368 -16.22 -0.59 17.49
C PHE A 368 -17.04 -1.23 16.38
N TYR A 369 -16.52 -2.26 15.72
CA TYR A 369 -17.27 -3.02 14.72
C TYR A 369 -18.46 -3.73 15.35
N VAL A 370 -18.29 -4.36 16.52
CA VAL A 370 -19.37 -5.01 17.26
C VAL A 370 -20.41 -4.00 17.73
N ILE A 371 -19.99 -2.91 18.38
CA ILE A 371 -20.91 -1.89 18.90
C ILE A 371 -21.68 -1.19 17.78
N LYS A 372 -21.06 -0.97 16.61
CA LYS A 372 -21.64 -0.22 15.48
C LYS A 372 -22.08 -1.11 14.31
N ILE A 373 -22.29 -2.40 14.53
CA ILE A 373 -22.65 -3.36 13.47
C ILE A 373 -23.90 -2.94 12.68
N LYS A 374 -24.93 -2.40 13.35
CA LYS A 374 -26.13 -1.89 12.68
C LYS A 374 -25.82 -0.72 11.73
N SER A 375 -25.03 0.25 12.18
CA SER A 375 -24.62 1.41 11.37
C SER A 375 -23.79 0.97 10.17
N LEU A 376 -22.94 -0.03 10.37
CA LEU A 376 -22.14 -0.61 9.32
C LEU A 376 -23.00 -1.25 8.21
N ILE A 377 -23.96 -2.10 8.57
CA ILE A 377 -24.82 -2.80 7.61
C ILE A 377 -25.64 -1.81 6.78
N ILE A 378 -26.12 -0.72 7.40
CA ILE A 378 -26.90 0.32 6.70
C ILE A 378 -26.04 1.09 5.70
N ASN A 379 -24.77 1.37 6.03
CA ASN A 379 -23.90 2.15 5.15
C ASN A 379 -23.21 1.25 4.12
N ARG A 380 -23.84 1.10 2.94
CA ARG A 380 -23.37 0.26 1.83
C ARG A 380 -21.90 0.46 1.47
N LEU A 381 -21.35 1.68 1.50
CA LEU A 381 -19.94 1.93 1.15
C LEU A 381 -18.97 1.45 2.25
N LEU A 382 -19.34 1.61 3.53
CA LEU A 382 -18.54 1.06 4.63
C LEU A 382 -18.66 -0.46 4.67
N LEU A 383 -19.85 -1.00 4.41
CA LEU A 383 -20.05 -2.44 4.29
C LEU A 383 -19.21 -3.02 3.16
N PHE A 384 -19.20 -2.38 1.98
CA PHE A 384 -18.36 -2.78 0.87
C PHE A 384 -16.88 -2.81 1.25
N ALA A 385 -16.38 -1.73 1.87
CA ALA A 385 -15.01 -1.64 2.35
C ALA A 385 -14.63 -2.78 3.32
N ILE A 386 -15.51 -3.14 4.25
CA ILE A 386 -15.28 -4.26 5.17
C ILE A 386 -15.32 -5.61 4.45
N VAL A 387 -16.26 -5.81 3.53
CA VAL A 387 -16.35 -7.06 2.77
C VAL A 387 -15.06 -7.29 1.98
N LEU A 388 -14.43 -6.24 1.42
CA LEU A 388 -13.10 -6.35 0.80
C LEU A 388 -12.02 -6.78 1.80
N ILE A 389 -11.99 -6.21 3.00
CA ILE A 389 -11.05 -6.62 4.06
C ILE A 389 -11.28 -8.07 4.48
N VAL A 390 -12.54 -8.50 4.64
CA VAL A 390 -12.88 -9.87 5.02
C VAL A 390 -12.47 -10.85 3.92
N ILE A 391 -12.76 -10.54 2.65
CA ILE A 391 -12.35 -11.40 1.53
C ILE A 391 -10.82 -11.45 1.41
N GLN A 392 -10.12 -10.34 1.68
CA GLN A 392 -8.66 -10.33 1.76
C GLN A 392 -8.15 -11.31 2.82
N ILE A 393 -8.71 -11.26 4.03
CA ILE A 393 -8.40 -12.21 5.12
C ILE A 393 -8.66 -13.66 4.67
N LEU A 394 -9.84 -13.94 4.11
CA LEU A 394 -10.24 -15.28 3.66
C LEU A 394 -9.39 -15.81 2.51
N GLY A 395 -9.05 -14.97 1.53
CA GLY A 395 -8.19 -15.35 0.41
C GLY A 395 -6.79 -15.74 0.87
N TYR A 396 -6.28 -15.07 1.90
CA TYR A 396 -4.98 -15.38 2.48
C TYR A 396 -5.00 -16.69 3.29
N PHE A 397 -6.10 -16.99 4.00
CA PHE A 397 -6.30 -18.32 4.60
C PHE A 397 -6.26 -19.44 3.56
N LEU A 398 -6.90 -19.23 2.40
CA LEU A 398 -6.88 -20.18 1.29
C LEU A 398 -5.45 -20.40 0.77
N VAL A 399 -4.68 -19.32 0.62
CA VAL A 399 -3.25 -19.36 0.25
C VAL A 399 -2.42 -20.18 1.25
N PHE A 400 -2.68 -20.08 2.56
CA PHE A 400 -1.98 -20.93 3.55
C PHE A 400 -2.32 -22.39 3.47
N TYR A 401 -3.60 -22.67 3.27
CA TYR A 401 -4.06 -24.03 3.17
C TYR A 401 -3.27 -24.77 2.09
N VAL A 402 -3.04 -24.12 0.94
CA VAL A 402 -2.31 -24.64 -0.21
C VAL A 402 -0.79 -24.42 -0.19
N SER A 403 -0.16 -24.02 0.93
CA SER A 403 1.30 -23.82 1.01
C SER A 403 2.01 -25.03 1.66
N LYS A 404 3.21 -25.43 1.18
CA LYS A 404 3.90 -26.68 1.57
C LYS A 404 4.68 -26.66 2.89
N GLU A 405 5.08 -25.50 3.41
CA GLU A 405 6.12 -25.40 4.45
C GLU A 405 5.63 -25.48 5.92
N ASP A 406 6.60 -25.54 6.85
CA ASP A 406 6.46 -25.86 8.27
C ASP A 406 5.50 -24.92 9.03
N GLN A 407 4.52 -25.52 9.72
CA GLN A 407 3.17 -24.95 9.81
C GLN A 407 3.02 -23.86 10.88
N ALA A 408 3.76 -23.90 11.99
CA ALA A 408 3.49 -23.04 13.13
C ALA A 408 4.06 -21.61 12.97
N SER A 409 5.35 -21.51 12.62
CA SER A 409 6.06 -20.22 12.47
C SER A 409 5.57 -19.44 11.26
N GLN A 410 5.17 -20.15 10.20
CA GLN A 410 4.60 -19.54 9.00
C GLN A 410 3.20 -19.00 9.21
N ILE A 411 2.34 -19.73 9.91
CA ILE A 411 0.99 -19.23 10.23
C ILE A 411 1.10 -17.95 11.08
N ALA A 412 1.95 -17.94 12.10
CA ALA A 412 2.19 -16.74 12.92
C ALA A 412 2.67 -15.53 12.10
N THR A 413 3.70 -15.73 11.27
CA THR A 413 4.28 -14.69 10.41
C THR A 413 3.24 -14.17 9.42
N SER A 414 2.46 -15.08 8.87
CA SER A 414 1.43 -14.77 7.91
C SER A 414 0.28 -13.97 8.49
N ILE A 415 -0.24 -14.39 9.64
CA ILE A 415 -1.25 -13.62 10.38
C ILE A 415 -0.75 -12.19 10.63
N SER A 416 0.52 -12.05 11.03
CA SER A 416 1.21 -10.76 11.10
C SER A 416 1.11 -10.00 9.79
N ARG A 417 1.56 -10.57 8.68
CA ARG A 417 1.54 -9.93 7.37
C ARG A 417 0.17 -9.45 6.95
N ILE A 418 -0.86 -10.28 7.01
CA ILE A 418 -2.18 -9.84 6.58
C ILE A 418 -2.76 -8.75 7.46
N LEU A 419 -2.64 -8.91 8.78
CA LEU A 419 -3.11 -7.88 9.69
C LEU A 419 -2.38 -6.56 9.43
N LEU A 420 -1.11 -6.58 9.00
CA LEU A 420 -0.40 -5.36 8.60
C LEU A 420 -1.11 -4.65 7.45
N GLN A 421 -1.42 -5.42 6.40
CA GLN A 421 -2.03 -4.94 5.17
C GLN A 421 -3.37 -4.25 5.43
N ILE A 422 -4.16 -4.78 6.37
CA ILE A 422 -5.52 -4.27 6.61
C ILE A 422 -5.65 -3.35 7.82
N TYR A 423 -4.65 -3.27 8.71
CA TYR A 423 -4.75 -2.52 9.98
C TYR A 423 -5.12 -1.03 9.79
N PRO A 424 -4.40 -0.22 9.00
CA PRO A 424 -4.73 1.21 8.87
C PRO A 424 -6.14 1.43 8.30
N SER A 425 -6.56 0.57 7.38
CA SER A 425 -7.89 0.61 6.76
C SER A 425 -9.00 0.21 7.72
N GLY A 426 -8.78 -0.83 8.53
CA GLY A 426 -9.73 -1.25 9.57
C GLY A 426 -9.91 -0.17 10.63
N LEU A 427 -8.82 0.47 11.05
CA LEU A 427 -8.87 1.60 11.98
C LEU A 427 -9.60 2.80 11.37
N LEU A 428 -9.41 3.05 10.08
CA LEU A 428 -10.08 4.15 9.37
C LEU A 428 -11.60 3.93 9.33
N ILE A 429 -12.04 2.72 9.01
CA ILE A 429 -13.45 2.36 8.99
C ILE A 429 -14.06 2.48 10.39
N ALA A 430 -13.36 2.00 11.43
CA ALA A 430 -13.78 2.15 12.83
C ALA A 430 -14.02 3.62 13.19
N TYR A 431 -13.09 4.52 12.82
CA TYR A 431 -13.25 5.96 13.01
C TYR A 431 -14.51 6.51 12.30
N TYR A 432 -14.76 6.10 11.04
CA TYR A 432 -15.93 6.55 10.30
C TYR A 432 -17.26 6.05 10.88
N LEU A 433 -17.29 4.85 11.46
CA LEU A 433 -18.47 4.30 12.13
C LEU A 433 -18.86 5.11 13.38
N ILE A 434 -17.87 5.68 14.07
CA ILE A 434 -18.10 6.46 15.31
C ILE A 434 -18.44 7.90 14.96
N SER A 435 -17.65 8.53 14.10
CA SER A 435 -17.80 9.95 13.77
C SER A 435 -19.09 10.29 13.01
N LYS A 436 -19.69 9.33 12.31
CA LYS A 436 -21.04 9.52 11.70
C LYS A 436 -22.18 9.32 12.69
N GLY A 437 -21.99 8.57 13.77
CA GLY A 437 -23.00 8.38 14.82
C GLY A 437 -23.38 9.67 15.54
N ASP A 438 -22.45 10.63 15.62
CA ASP A 438 -22.68 11.92 16.29
C ASP A 438 -23.53 12.91 15.47
N ARG A 439 -23.66 12.71 14.14
CA ARG A 439 -24.46 13.60 13.29
C ARG A 439 -25.96 13.27 13.26
N GLN A 440 -26.36 12.10 13.73
CA GLN A 440 -27.78 11.72 13.80
C GLN A 440 -28.45 12.12 15.12
N LYS A 441 -27.69 12.50 16.15
CA LYS A 441 -28.24 12.90 17.46
C LYS A 441 -28.51 14.40 17.61
N THR A 442 -28.15 15.23 16.64
CA THR A 442 -28.34 16.69 16.70
C THR A 442 -29.53 17.20 15.88
N ASN A 443 -30.29 16.31 15.24
CA ASN A 443 -31.47 16.64 14.44
C ASN A 443 -32.73 15.88 14.91
N GLY A 444 -32.78 15.50 16.18
CA GLY A 444 -33.94 14.88 16.83
C GLY A 444 -34.62 15.87 17.74
#